data_AF-A0A3L9MBK3-F1
#
_entry.id   AF-A0A3L9MBK3-F1
#
_cell.length_a   1.000
_cell.length_b   1.000
_cell.length_c   1.000
_cell.angle_alpha   90.00
_cell.angle_beta   90.00
_cell.angle_gamma   90.00
#
_symmetry.space_group_name_H-M   'P 1'
#
loop_
_entity.id
_entity.type
_entity.pdbx_description
1 polymer ?
#
loop_
_entity_poly.entity_id
_entity_poly.type
_entity_poly.pdbx_seq_one_letter_code
_entity_poly.pdbx_strand_id
1 'polypeptide(L)'
;MLPTKILKLRLARIAKAKGHLSTQDKLILVSMESPDLSANFFLRLFKVSLPKQWKFKHETDEDILYTTQLIQLIEDELIPAYEFHARKYAWYEQCVTYQLNYVVQQPTSQQINGYVRQLESCLDQQPKIDLLSYFQQHDPSVAHAIALAKAYAGAAQYSQAIEQYEWAAQHSPQRNEVAFYAYIDCLLHRNEPDYQPHVSDVEYAIALLCQYSKAIDQKTYSKILHNAVSTLLPREILQTRGSETNILMDVGRGLNSLGKSLGGILGGRESQLAYSKEVIASAPQLLIDSHVLESIAQSSSMQHALQRKLMQTKDRIEQQSAESLLANLWRSIQKDADTCLTLLIDQEQHEQLTHLLTRLVLVDRKKLDLGGIHTILEHGLLHYLGDIRLDKQHAERNSLYEQRDVIVAEMTALAVWFQQGILNSYLQQQSHQLQQIKTLLCSQFDDMALSSGLFAYQFEIQKRAQDLSDWLQQKLEKGNDFDKMQAAWVTLRELVHFDHDDGQEKINQIQQNLEKYKTMRLNQILLRPDRNEISQQKQDEK
;
A
#
# COMPACT_ATOMS: atom_id res chain seq x y z
N MET A 1 42.11 -23.72 -14.06
CA MET A 1 41.87 -24.84 -13.12
C MET A 1 43.15 -25.64 -13.03
N LEU A 2 43.47 -26.16 -11.84
CA LEU A 2 44.68 -26.94 -11.63
C LEU A 2 44.60 -28.30 -12.35
N PRO A 3 45.71 -28.81 -12.90
CA PRO A 3 45.85 -30.20 -13.29
C PRO A 3 45.54 -31.15 -12.12
N THR A 4 44.94 -32.30 -12.40
CA THR A 4 44.46 -33.29 -11.40
C THR A 4 45.55 -33.72 -10.42
N LYS A 5 46.75 -34.01 -10.95
CA LYS A 5 47.93 -34.33 -10.13
C LYS A 5 48.27 -33.23 -9.13
N ILE A 6 48.12 -31.96 -9.53
CA ILE A 6 48.37 -30.80 -8.67
C ILE A 6 47.24 -30.62 -7.66
N LEU A 7 45.97 -30.74 -8.09
CA LEU A 7 44.81 -30.64 -7.20
C LEU A 7 44.87 -31.70 -6.08
N LYS A 8 45.15 -32.95 -6.43
CA LYS A 8 45.37 -34.08 -5.51
C LYS A 8 46.38 -33.75 -4.41
N LEU A 9 47.57 -33.29 -4.80
CA LEU A 9 48.64 -32.95 -3.85
C LEU A 9 48.21 -31.83 -2.88
N ARG A 10 47.44 -30.86 -3.38
CA ARG A 10 47.03 -29.70 -2.59
C ARG A 10 45.87 -30.00 -1.66
N LEU A 11 44.88 -30.78 -2.09
CA LEU A 11 43.83 -31.29 -1.21
C LEU A 11 44.41 -32.19 -0.11
N ALA A 12 45.37 -33.06 -0.43
CA ALA A 12 46.08 -33.85 0.58
C ALA A 12 46.85 -32.98 1.59
N ARG A 13 47.48 -31.89 1.14
CA ARG A 13 48.13 -30.90 2.03
C ARG A 13 47.12 -30.22 2.94
N ILE A 14 45.95 -29.84 2.43
CA ILE A 14 44.87 -29.22 3.21
C ILE A 14 44.37 -30.19 4.29
N ALA A 15 44.08 -31.44 3.92
CA ALA A 15 43.63 -32.47 4.85
C ALA A 15 44.67 -32.76 5.96
N LYS A 16 45.97 -32.84 5.60
CA LYS A 16 47.05 -33.10 6.56
C LYS A 16 47.26 -31.94 7.54
N ALA A 17 46.93 -30.71 7.15
CA ALA A 17 47.14 -29.52 7.98
C ALA A 17 46.13 -29.35 9.13
N LYS A 18 45.12 -30.23 9.27
CA LYS A 18 44.15 -30.33 10.41
C LYS A 18 43.67 -28.98 11.00
N GLY A 19 43.41 -27.98 10.16
CA GLY A 19 42.90 -26.66 10.59
C GLY A 19 43.94 -25.56 10.81
N HIS A 20 45.24 -25.84 10.62
CA HIS A 20 46.29 -24.81 10.69
C HIS A 20 46.34 -23.87 9.46
N LEU A 21 45.59 -24.18 8.40
CA LEU A 21 45.48 -23.32 7.22
C LEU A 21 44.24 -22.45 7.34
N SER A 22 44.40 -21.15 7.10
CA SER A 22 43.25 -20.24 6.96
C SER A 22 42.43 -20.58 5.72
N THR A 23 41.15 -20.19 5.70
CA THR A 23 40.28 -20.39 4.53
C THR A 23 40.83 -19.71 3.28
N GLN A 24 41.53 -18.58 3.45
CA GLN A 24 42.26 -17.90 2.37
C GLN A 24 43.41 -18.74 1.82
N ASP A 25 44.21 -19.38 2.69
CA ASP A 25 45.31 -20.25 2.24
C ASP A 25 44.78 -21.50 1.51
N LYS A 26 43.67 -22.07 2.00
CA LYS A 26 42.96 -23.17 1.32
C LYS A 26 42.50 -22.74 -0.07
N LEU A 27 41.88 -21.57 -0.21
CA LEU A 27 41.47 -21.02 -1.50
C LEU A 27 42.65 -20.80 -2.44
N ILE A 28 43.74 -20.16 -1.98
CA ILE A 28 44.95 -19.93 -2.77
C ILE A 28 45.51 -21.26 -3.30
N LEU A 29 45.59 -22.27 -2.42
CA LEU A 29 46.06 -23.59 -2.78
C LEU A 29 45.20 -24.22 -3.88
N VAL A 30 43.87 -24.09 -3.86
CA VAL A 30 43.04 -24.75 -4.88
C VAL A 30 42.78 -23.91 -6.14
N SER A 31 43.16 -22.62 -6.16
CA SER A 31 42.87 -21.71 -7.27
C SER A 31 44.09 -21.23 -8.07
N MET A 32 45.27 -21.08 -7.46
CA MET A 32 46.43 -20.44 -8.11
C MET A 32 47.43 -21.45 -8.68
N GLU A 33 47.97 -21.26 -9.89
CA GLU A 33 48.98 -22.18 -10.44
C GLU A 33 50.27 -22.26 -9.60
N SER A 34 50.74 -21.13 -9.06
CA SER A 34 51.91 -21.03 -8.18
C SER A 34 51.57 -20.34 -6.85
N PRO A 35 51.11 -21.09 -5.82
CA PRO A 35 50.69 -20.51 -4.55
C PRO A 35 51.91 -20.09 -3.70
N ASP A 36 52.04 -18.80 -3.41
CA ASP A 36 53.01 -18.28 -2.44
C ASP A 36 52.35 -18.08 -1.07
N LEU A 37 52.54 -19.07 -0.19
CA LEU A 37 52.03 -19.07 1.18
C LEU A 37 52.99 -18.42 2.19
N SER A 38 54.06 -17.76 1.73
CA SER A 38 55.09 -17.13 2.58
C SER A 38 55.00 -15.59 2.62
N ALA A 39 54.27 -14.96 1.70
CA ALA A 39 54.10 -13.51 1.62
C ALA A 39 53.38 -12.89 2.85
N ASN A 40 53.65 -11.64 3.22
CA ASN A 40 52.94 -10.98 4.34
C ASN A 40 51.43 -10.83 4.08
N PHE A 41 50.61 -10.89 5.14
CA PHE A 41 49.14 -10.81 5.10
C PHE A 41 48.61 -9.64 4.22
N PHE A 42 49.16 -8.43 4.39
CA PHE A 42 48.77 -7.25 3.61
C PHE A 42 49.06 -7.34 2.10
N LEU A 43 50.11 -8.06 1.70
CA LEU A 43 50.42 -8.28 0.28
C LEU A 43 49.52 -9.36 -0.35
N ARG A 44 48.95 -10.27 0.47
CA ARG A 44 48.00 -11.29 0.01
C ARG A 44 46.60 -10.73 -0.23
N LEU A 45 46.17 -9.73 0.54
CA LEU A 45 44.86 -9.08 0.38
C LEU A 45 44.62 -8.53 -1.03
N PHE A 46 45.67 -8.06 -1.71
CA PHE A 46 45.59 -7.53 -3.08
C PHE A 46 45.80 -8.57 -4.19
N LYS A 47 46.16 -9.82 -3.86
CA LYS A 47 46.52 -10.87 -4.84
C LYS A 47 45.52 -12.03 -4.93
N VAL A 48 44.64 -12.21 -3.94
CA VAL A 48 43.63 -13.29 -3.98
C VAL A 48 42.45 -12.85 -4.82
N SER A 49 42.46 -13.22 -6.10
CA SER A 49 41.27 -13.10 -6.96
C SER A 49 40.32 -14.27 -6.66
N LEU A 50 39.16 -13.97 -6.09
CA LEU A 50 38.11 -14.98 -5.88
C LEU A 50 37.58 -15.49 -7.24
N PRO A 51 37.48 -16.81 -7.45
CA PRO A 51 36.94 -17.37 -8.69
C PRO A 51 35.53 -16.86 -9.00
N LYS A 52 35.27 -16.43 -10.25
CA LYS A 52 33.90 -16.19 -10.72
C LYS A 52 33.23 -17.47 -11.22
N GLN A 53 34.05 -18.41 -11.71
CA GLN A 53 33.58 -19.69 -12.22
C GLN A 53 34.59 -20.78 -11.84
N TRP A 54 34.06 -21.90 -11.33
CA TRP A 54 34.78 -23.13 -11.15
C TRP A 54 34.69 -23.93 -12.46
N LYS A 55 35.84 -24.10 -13.13
CA LYS A 55 35.96 -25.05 -14.23
C LYS A 55 36.31 -26.37 -13.58
N PHE A 56 35.44 -27.38 -13.65
CA PHE A 56 35.63 -28.68 -13.02
C PHE A 56 36.08 -29.73 -14.06
N LYS A 57 37.03 -30.61 -13.70
CA LYS A 57 37.54 -31.67 -14.60
C LYS A 57 36.70 -32.92 -14.44
N HIS A 58 36.48 -33.64 -15.54
CA HIS A 58 35.61 -34.82 -15.59
C HIS A 58 36.07 -35.88 -16.59
N GLU A 59 37.30 -35.82 -17.11
CA GLU A 59 37.75 -36.72 -18.20
C GLU A 59 38.07 -38.14 -17.70
N THR A 60 38.40 -38.28 -16.42
CA THR A 60 38.81 -39.56 -15.81
C THR A 60 38.18 -39.75 -14.42
N ASP A 61 38.13 -40.98 -13.94
CA ASP A 61 37.66 -41.27 -12.56
C ASP A 61 38.50 -40.54 -11.51
N GLU A 62 39.82 -40.35 -11.77
CA GLU A 62 40.69 -39.58 -10.89
C GLU A 62 40.31 -38.10 -10.86
N ASP A 63 39.91 -37.54 -12.01
CA ASP A 63 39.40 -36.16 -12.11
C ASP A 63 38.11 -35.99 -11.30
N ILE A 64 37.18 -36.95 -11.44
CA ILE A 64 35.89 -36.92 -10.73
C ILE A 64 36.12 -37.02 -9.22
N LEU A 65 36.96 -37.95 -8.77
CA LEU A 65 37.27 -38.14 -7.34
C LEU A 65 37.80 -36.85 -6.68
N TYR A 66 38.82 -36.22 -7.28
CA TYR A 66 39.43 -35.03 -6.68
C TYR A 66 38.61 -33.76 -6.89
N THR A 67 37.80 -33.70 -7.94
CA THR A 67 36.81 -32.63 -8.09
C THR A 67 35.73 -32.71 -7.01
N THR A 68 35.24 -33.92 -6.68
CA THR A 68 34.27 -34.11 -5.59
C THR A 68 34.85 -33.66 -4.25
N GLN A 69 36.12 -33.96 -3.96
CA GLN A 69 36.78 -33.46 -2.75
C GLN A 69 36.97 -31.93 -2.75
N LEU A 70 37.21 -31.33 -3.93
CA LEU A 70 37.25 -29.88 -4.07
C LEU A 70 35.87 -29.26 -3.82
N ILE A 71 34.80 -29.87 -4.32
CA ILE A 71 33.43 -29.42 -4.09
C ILE A 71 33.08 -29.44 -2.60
N GLN A 72 33.44 -30.51 -1.88
CA GLN A 72 33.27 -30.56 -0.42
C GLN A 72 33.98 -29.41 0.29
N LEU A 73 35.24 -29.11 -0.10
CA LEU A 73 35.95 -27.94 0.44
C LEU A 73 35.25 -26.62 0.10
N ILE A 74 34.70 -26.48 -1.11
CA ILE A 74 33.97 -25.29 -1.52
C ILE A 74 32.72 -25.11 -0.66
N GLU A 75 31.91 -26.16 -0.52
CA GLU A 75 30.63 -26.14 0.20
C GLU A 75 30.83 -25.95 1.72
N ASP A 76 31.76 -26.70 2.33
CA ASP A 76 31.92 -26.73 3.78
C ASP A 76 32.72 -25.53 4.33
N GLU A 77 33.62 -24.95 3.53
CA GLU A 77 34.56 -23.93 4.02
C GLU A 77 34.55 -22.63 3.21
N LEU A 78 34.58 -22.71 1.87
CA LEU A 78 34.79 -21.52 1.05
C LEU A 78 33.51 -20.70 0.89
N ILE A 79 32.35 -21.33 0.69
CA ILE A 79 31.06 -20.65 0.62
C ILE A 79 30.76 -19.90 1.93
N PRO A 80 30.85 -20.53 3.12
CA PRO A 80 30.65 -19.81 4.38
C PRO A 80 31.61 -18.63 4.60
N ALA A 81 32.87 -18.74 4.20
CA ALA A 81 33.86 -17.68 4.37
C ALA A 81 33.72 -16.52 3.37
N TYR A 82 33.12 -16.77 2.20
CA TYR A 82 33.01 -15.81 1.10
C TYR A 82 31.56 -15.65 0.62
N GLU A 83 30.60 -15.66 1.54
CA GLU A 83 29.16 -15.76 1.26
C GLU A 83 28.68 -14.80 0.16
N PHE A 84 28.99 -13.50 0.28
CA PHE A 84 28.56 -12.50 -0.70
C PHE A 84 29.08 -12.79 -2.12
N HIS A 85 30.35 -13.17 -2.23
CA HIS A 85 30.96 -13.47 -3.53
C HIS A 85 30.44 -14.79 -4.08
N ALA A 86 30.35 -15.82 -3.23
CA ALA A 86 29.81 -17.13 -3.60
C ALA A 86 28.38 -17.04 -4.14
N ARG A 87 27.51 -16.27 -3.46
CA ARG A 87 26.12 -16.01 -3.88
C ARG A 87 26.07 -15.22 -5.19
N LYS A 88 26.90 -14.17 -5.33
CA LYS A 88 26.95 -13.36 -6.55
C LYS A 88 27.33 -14.16 -7.80
N TYR A 89 28.17 -15.18 -7.64
CA TYR A 89 28.69 -15.98 -8.74
C TYR A 89 28.19 -17.42 -8.72
N ALA A 90 27.10 -17.71 -8.01
CA ALA A 90 26.42 -19.00 -8.02
C ALA A 90 27.36 -20.21 -7.78
N TRP A 91 28.27 -20.11 -6.80
CA TRP A 91 29.26 -21.18 -6.54
C TRP A 91 28.59 -22.49 -6.17
N TYR A 92 27.53 -22.44 -5.38
CA TYR A 92 26.81 -23.64 -4.95
C TYR A 92 26.13 -24.33 -6.14
N GLU A 93 25.46 -23.56 -6.98
CA GLU A 93 24.78 -24.03 -8.18
C GLU A 93 25.75 -24.67 -9.18
N GLN A 94 26.96 -24.12 -9.31
CA GLN A 94 28.03 -24.73 -10.11
C GLN A 94 28.45 -26.10 -9.55
N CYS A 95 28.60 -26.22 -8.22
CA CYS A 95 28.91 -27.49 -7.56
C CYS A 95 27.82 -28.53 -7.79
N VAL A 96 26.55 -28.17 -7.56
CA VAL A 96 25.40 -29.06 -7.76
C VAL A 96 25.30 -29.51 -9.22
N THR A 97 25.45 -28.59 -10.18
CA THR A 97 25.43 -28.92 -11.62
C THR A 97 26.50 -29.94 -11.97
N TYR A 98 27.71 -29.80 -11.42
CA TYR A 98 28.76 -30.79 -11.62
C TYR A 98 28.41 -32.14 -11.01
N GLN A 99 27.92 -32.14 -9.76
CA GLN A 99 27.52 -33.37 -9.09
C GLN A 99 26.45 -34.12 -9.90
N LEU A 100 25.42 -33.44 -10.38
CA LEU A 100 24.35 -34.05 -11.18
C LEU A 100 24.84 -34.60 -12.52
N ASN A 101 25.83 -33.98 -13.16
CA ASN A 101 26.31 -34.45 -14.46
C ASN A 101 27.28 -35.65 -14.35
N TYR A 102 28.08 -35.73 -13.28
CA TYR A 102 29.23 -36.64 -13.25
C TYR A 102 29.32 -37.55 -12.02
N VAL A 103 28.60 -37.25 -10.94
CA VAL A 103 28.73 -37.98 -9.66
C VAL A 103 27.43 -38.69 -9.29
N VAL A 104 26.33 -37.94 -9.28
CA VAL A 104 24.99 -38.38 -8.88
C VAL A 104 24.02 -38.15 -10.03
N GLN A 105 24.22 -38.90 -11.12
CA GLN A 105 23.44 -38.75 -12.37
C GLN A 105 21.95 -39.05 -12.20
N GLN A 106 21.59 -39.86 -11.20
CA GLN A 106 20.21 -40.15 -10.84
C GLN A 106 20.04 -39.86 -9.34
N PRO A 107 19.82 -38.59 -8.96
CA PRO A 107 19.67 -38.22 -7.56
C PRO A 107 18.38 -38.80 -6.98
N THR A 108 18.45 -39.29 -5.75
CA THR A 108 17.27 -39.70 -4.98
C THR A 108 16.48 -38.47 -4.53
N SER A 109 15.18 -38.64 -4.26
CA SER A 109 14.33 -37.55 -3.72
C SER A 109 14.91 -36.92 -2.45
N GLN A 110 15.60 -37.68 -1.60
CA GLN A 110 16.26 -37.14 -0.40
C GLN A 110 17.41 -36.18 -0.77
N GLN A 111 18.21 -36.53 -1.78
CA GLN A 111 19.30 -35.68 -2.26
C GLN A 111 18.75 -34.41 -2.93
N ILE A 112 17.72 -34.55 -3.78
CA ILE A 112 17.04 -33.42 -4.42
C ILE A 112 16.52 -32.44 -3.35
N ASN A 113 15.80 -32.92 -2.35
CA ASN A 113 15.31 -32.10 -1.24
C ASN A 113 16.46 -31.39 -0.47
N GLY A 114 17.61 -32.06 -0.32
CA GLY A 114 18.82 -31.47 0.25
C GLY A 114 19.35 -30.30 -0.59
N TYR A 115 19.45 -30.49 -1.91
CA TYR A 115 19.87 -29.44 -2.84
C TYR A 115 18.91 -28.26 -2.84
N VAL A 116 17.60 -28.52 -2.95
CA VAL A 116 16.56 -27.47 -2.95
C VAL A 116 16.62 -26.62 -1.69
N ARG A 117 16.80 -27.23 -0.51
CA ARG A 117 16.94 -26.49 0.76
C ARG A 117 18.16 -25.56 0.76
N GLN A 118 19.30 -25.99 0.23
CA GLN A 118 20.49 -25.13 0.17
C GLN A 118 20.33 -24.01 -0.86
N LEU A 119 19.63 -24.28 -1.98
CA LEU A 119 19.30 -23.27 -3.00
C LEU A 119 18.41 -22.14 -2.46
N GLU A 120 17.67 -22.32 -1.37
CA GLU A 120 16.87 -21.24 -0.74
C GLU A 120 17.74 -20.04 -0.33
N SER A 121 19.00 -20.27 0.03
CA SER A 121 19.96 -19.20 0.40
C SER A 121 20.61 -18.50 -0.80
N CYS A 122 20.47 -19.07 -1.99
CA CYS A 122 21.07 -18.58 -3.23
C CYS A 122 20.23 -17.46 -3.87
N LEU A 123 20.87 -16.63 -4.70
CA LEU A 123 20.19 -15.56 -5.42
C LEU A 123 19.26 -16.15 -6.48
N ASP A 124 18.12 -15.49 -6.70
CA ASP A 124 17.14 -15.86 -7.72
C ASP A 124 17.65 -15.49 -9.12
N GLN A 125 18.57 -16.30 -9.63
CA GLN A 125 19.24 -16.14 -10.91
C GLN A 125 19.11 -17.41 -11.75
N GLN A 126 19.43 -17.32 -13.05
CA GLN A 126 19.30 -18.42 -14.00
C GLN A 126 19.90 -19.76 -13.52
N PRO A 127 21.10 -19.83 -12.90
CA PRO A 127 21.65 -21.11 -12.44
C PRO A 127 20.77 -21.83 -11.40
N LYS A 128 20.17 -21.07 -10.48
CA LYS A 128 19.22 -21.61 -9.49
C LYS A 128 17.94 -22.06 -10.18
N ILE A 129 17.43 -21.26 -11.11
CA ILE A 129 16.20 -21.57 -11.87
C ILE A 129 16.37 -22.84 -12.70
N ASP A 130 17.51 -23.00 -13.40
CA ASP A 130 17.80 -24.18 -14.22
C ASP A 130 17.83 -25.45 -13.37
N LEU A 131 18.49 -25.41 -12.20
CA LEU A 131 18.52 -26.53 -11.25
C LEU A 131 17.13 -26.86 -10.70
N LEU A 132 16.38 -25.85 -10.24
CA LEU A 132 15.02 -26.04 -9.73
C LEU A 132 14.07 -26.57 -10.81
N SER A 133 14.24 -26.14 -12.07
CA SER A 133 13.48 -26.63 -13.22
C SER A 133 13.81 -28.10 -13.49
N TYR A 134 15.09 -28.47 -13.49
CA TYR A 134 15.53 -29.86 -13.61
C TYR A 134 14.91 -30.74 -12.49
N PHE A 135 14.94 -30.28 -11.24
CA PHE A 135 14.35 -31.02 -10.12
C PHE A 135 12.83 -31.17 -10.23
N GLN A 136 12.12 -30.11 -10.64
CA GLN A 136 10.67 -30.18 -10.84
C GLN A 136 10.28 -31.13 -11.99
N GLN A 137 11.11 -31.25 -13.03
CA GLN A 137 10.87 -32.20 -14.13
C GLN A 137 11.17 -33.65 -13.73
N HIS A 138 12.21 -33.87 -12.92
CA HIS A 138 12.67 -35.21 -12.56
C HIS A 138 11.93 -35.81 -11.36
N ASP A 139 11.56 -35.00 -10.37
CA ASP A 139 10.81 -35.40 -9.17
C ASP A 139 9.71 -34.37 -8.87
N PRO A 140 8.61 -34.33 -9.64
CA PRO A 140 7.59 -33.30 -9.51
C PRO A 140 6.94 -33.32 -8.12
N SER A 141 6.99 -32.20 -7.41
CA SER A 141 6.33 -32.06 -6.11
C SER A 141 5.83 -30.64 -5.90
N VAL A 142 4.79 -30.48 -5.06
CA VAL A 142 4.27 -29.15 -4.70
C VAL A 142 5.36 -28.26 -4.10
N ALA A 143 6.27 -28.83 -3.31
CA ALA A 143 7.38 -28.09 -2.71
C ALA A 143 8.38 -27.59 -3.77
N HIS A 144 8.73 -28.43 -4.75
CA HIS A 144 9.63 -28.08 -5.84
C HIS A 144 9.02 -27.01 -6.76
N ALA A 145 7.74 -27.14 -7.11
CA ALA A 145 7.02 -26.13 -7.89
C ALA A 145 6.99 -24.77 -7.17
N ILE A 146 6.70 -24.74 -5.86
CA ILE A 146 6.71 -23.50 -5.07
C ILE A 146 8.11 -22.89 -5.01
N ALA A 147 9.16 -23.70 -4.83
CA ALA A 147 10.54 -23.22 -4.82
C ALA A 147 10.94 -22.62 -6.18
N LEU A 148 10.58 -23.28 -7.28
CA LEU A 148 10.80 -22.79 -8.63
C LEU A 148 10.00 -21.51 -8.91
N ALA A 149 8.74 -21.44 -8.49
CA ALA A 149 7.90 -20.25 -8.62
C ALA A 149 8.51 -19.03 -7.91
N LYS A 150 9.01 -19.23 -6.68
CA LYS A 150 9.72 -18.18 -5.92
C LYS A 150 10.96 -17.69 -6.65
N ALA A 151 11.75 -18.60 -7.23
CA ALA A 151 12.95 -18.24 -7.98
C ALA A 151 12.60 -17.45 -9.25
N TYR A 152 11.55 -17.85 -9.98
CA TYR A 152 11.05 -17.08 -11.12
C TYR A 152 10.57 -15.68 -10.70
N ALA A 153 9.78 -15.58 -9.63
CA ALA A 153 9.28 -14.30 -9.13
C ALA A 153 10.43 -13.38 -8.67
N GLY A 154 11.43 -13.92 -7.98
CA GLY A 154 12.63 -13.19 -7.55
C GLY A 154 13.48 -12.68 -8.72
N ALA A 155 13.44 -13.38 -9.86
CA ALA A 155 14.05 -12.98 -11.13
C ALA A 155 13.13 -12.09 -12.00
N ALA A 156 11.97 -11.65 -11.47
CA ALA A 156 10.93 -10.90 -12.19
C ALA A 156 10.35 -11.61 -13.44
N GLN A 157 10.43 -12.95 -13.48
CA GLN A 157 9.84 -13.79 -14.52
C GLN A 157 8.44 -14.24 -14.10
N TYR A 158 7.51 -13.28 -14.01
CA TYR A 158 6.21 -13.49 -13.34
C TYR A 158 5.30 -14.50 -14.06
N SER A 159 5.32 -14.58 -15.40
CA SER A 159 4.50 -15.55 -16.13
C SER A 159 4.87 -17.00 -15.78
N GLN A 160 6.16 -17.32 -15.74
CA GLN A 160 6.64 -18.63 -15.33
C GLN A 160 6.37 -18.91 -13.85
N ALA A 161 6.47 -17.89 -12.99
CA ALA A 161 6.12 -18.03 -11.58
C ALA A 161 4.64 -18.39 -11.39
N ILE A 162 3.76 -17.71 -12.14
CA ILE A 162 2.30 -17.93 -12.16
C ILE A 162 1.97 -19.38 -12.55
N GLU A 163 2.55 -19.88 -13.65
CA GLU A 163 2.35 -21.27 -14.09
C GLU A 163 2.71 -22.29 -13.00
N GLN A 164 3.83 -22.06 -12.30
CA GLN A 164 4.28 -22.97 -11.25
C GLN A 164 3.42 -22.89 -9.98
N TYR A 165 2.95 -21.69 -9.61
CA TYR A 165 2.02 -21.53 -8.49
C TYR A 165 0.66 -22.18 -8.77
N GLU A 166 0.15 -22.07 -9.99
CA GLU A 166 -1.09 -22.72 -10.41
C GLU A 166 -0.95 -24.23 -10.44
N TRP A 167 0.16 -24.74 -10.98
CA TRP A 167 0.47 -26.16 -10.92
C TRP A 167 0.50 -26.65 -9.47
N ALA A 168 1.18 -25.93 -8.58
CA ALA A 168 1.25 -26.27 -7.16
C ALA A 168 -0.14 -26.27 -6.50
N ALA A 169 -1.00 -25.30 -6.85
CA ALA A 169 -2.37 -25.22 -6.31
C ALA A 169 -3.25 -26.38 -6.78
N GLN A 170 -3.13 -26.82 -8.03
CA GLN A 170 -3.88 -27.96 -8.58
C GLN A 170 -3.49 -29.31 -7.95
N HIS A 171 -2.24 -29.44 -7.51
CA HIS A 171 -1.68 -30.70 -7.00
C HIS A 171 -1.59 -30.75 -5.47
N SER A 172 -2.04 -29.70 -4.77
CA SER A 172 -2.01 -29.66 -3.30
C SER A 172 -3.40 -29.92 -2.70
N PRO A 173 -3.54 -30.89 -1.79
CA PRO A 173 -4.81 -31.13 -1.09
C PRO A 173 -5.16 -30.01 -0.11
N GLN A 174 -4.17 -29.20 0.29
CA GLN A 174 -4.34 -28.07 1.20
C GLN A 174 -3.74 -26.81 0.60
N ARG A 175 -4.45 -25.69 0.71
CA ARG A 175 -3.97 -24.40 0.22
C ARG A 175 -2.86 -23.87 1.12
N ASN A 176 -1.68 -23.63 0.55
CA ASN A 176 -0.59 -22.95 1.24
C ASN A 176 -0.81 -21.44 1.15
N GLU A 177 -1.12 -20.79 2.27
CA GLU A 177 -1.43 -19.35 2.31
C GLU A 177 -0.27 -18.48 1.83
N VAL A 178 0.98 -18.81 2.21
CA VAL A 178 2.17 -18.06 1.79
C VAL A 178 2.36 -18.15 0.28
N ALA A 179 2.19 -19.35 -0.31
CA ALA A 179 2.28 -19.53 -1.76
C ALA A 179 1.12 -18.83 -2.48
N PHE A 180 -0.08 -18.83 -1.89
CA PHE A 180 -1.23 -18.12 -2.43
C PHE A 180 -0.98 -16.60 -2.49
N TYR A 181 -0.46 -16.00 -1.42
CA TYR A 181 -0.13 -14.57 -1.43
C TYR A 181 0.98 -14.24 -2.43
N ALA A 182 2.03 -15.07 -2.52
CA ALA A 182 3.07 -14.88 -3.52
C ALA A 182 2.55 -14.99 -4.96
N TYR A 183 1.57 -15.88 -5.20
CA TYR A 183 0.87 -15.98 -6.48
C TYR A 183 0.10 -14.71 -6.82
N ILE A 184 -0.68 -14.18 -5.86
CA ILE A 184 -1.39 -12.91 -6.02
C ILE A 184 -0.40 -11.78 -6.32
N ASP A 185 0.71 -11.68 -5.60
CA ASP A 185 1.73 -10.67 -5.88
C ASP A 185 2.28 -10.81 -7.31
N CYS A 186 2.50 -12.02 -7.83
CA CYS A 186 2.95 -12.21 -9.22
C CYS A 186 1.94 -11.68 -10.23
N LEU A 187 0.64 -11.92 -10.03
CA LEU A 187 -0.43 -11.36 -10.87
C LEU A 187 -0.40 -9.82 -10.84
N LEU A 188 -0.29 -9.23 -9.65
CA LEU A 188 -0.27 -7.76 -9.50
C LEU A 188 0.98 -7.11 -10.12
N HIS A 189 2.13 -7.78 -10.10
CA HIS A 189 3.35 -7.26 -10.71
C HIS A 189 3.36 -7.41 -12.23
N ARG A 190 2.80 -8.52 -12.75
CA ARG A 190 2.68 -8.74 -14.19
C ARG A 190 1.64 -7.79 -14.80
N ASN A 191 0.47 -7.67 -14.17
CA ASN A 191 -0.59 -6.72 -14.51
C ASN A 191 -1.00 -6.75 -15.99
N GLU A 192 -1.15 -7.95 -16.56
CA GLU A 192 -1.62 -8.09 -17.94
C GLU A 192 -3.14 -7.83 -18.02
N PRO A 193 -3.62 -7.13 -19.05
CA PRO A 193 -5.03 -6.79 -19.22
C PRO A 193 -5.90 -8.01 -19.58
N ASP A 194 -5.29 -9.07 -20.14
CA ASP A 194 -5.98 -10.25 -20.65
C ASP A 194 -5.39 -11.54 -20.06
N TYR A 195 -5.61 -11.75 -18.76
CA TYR A 195 -5.27 -13.02 -18.10
C TYR A 195 -6.17 -14.16 -18.56
N GLN A 196 -7.47 -13.89 -18.58
CA GLN A 196 -8.52 -14.70 -19.18
C GLN A 196 -9.32 -13.81 -20.13
N PRO A 197 -10.14 -14.36 -21.05
CA PRO A 197 -10.97 -13.55 -21.93
C PRO A 197 -11.78 -12.51 -21.14
N HIS A 198 -11.47 -11.23 -21.34
CA HIS A 198 -12.10 -10.07 -20.69
C HIS A 198 -11.84 -9.92 -19.18
N VAL A 199 -10.79 -10.55 -18.64
CA VAL A 199 -10.40 -10.44 -17.23
C VAL A 199 -8.90 -10.22 -17.14
N SER A 200 -8.51 -9.13 -16.48
CA SER A 200 -7.12 -8.79 -16.19
C SER A 200 -6.54 -9.58 -15.02
N ASP A 201 -5.21 -9.59 -14.89
CA ASP A 201 -4.51 -10.17 -13.74
C ASP A 201 -5.02 -9.61 -12.41
N VAL A 202 -5.28 -8.31 -12.36
CA VAL A 202 -5.68 -7.62 -11.12
C VAL A 202 -7.12 -7.93 -10.76
N GLU A 203 -8.03 -7.94 -11.73
CA GLU A 203 -9.42 -8.36 -11.51
C GLU A 203 -9.46 -9.81 -11.02
N TYR A 204 -8.69 -10.70 -11.65
CA TYR A 204 -8.60 -12.09 -11.21
C TYR A 204 -8.03 -12.23 -9.79
N ALA A 205 -6.98 -11.46 -9.46
CA ALA A 205 -6.39 -11.44 -8.12
C ALA A 205 -7.39 -11.01 -7.04
N ILE A 206 -8.18 -9.95 -7.29
CA ILE A 206 -9.22 -9.50 -6.37
C ILE A 206 -10.30 -10.56 -6.20
N ALA A 207 -10.78 -11.17 -7.29
CA ALA A 207 -11.78 -12.24 -7.21
C ALA A 207 -11.30 -13.40 -6.31
N LEU A 208 -10.04 -13.84 -6.48
CA LEU A 208 -9.44 -14.88 -5.63
C LEU A 208 -9.33 -14.47 -4.16
N LEU A 209 -8.96 -13.22 -3.87
CA LEU A 209 -8.89 -12.69 -2.51
C LEU A 209 -10.27 -12.55 -1.86
N CYS A 210 -11.30 -12.22 -2.62
CA CYS A 210 -12.68 -12.15 -2.13
C CYS A 210 -13.22 -13.53 -1.75
N GLN A 211 -12.91 -14.55 -2.56
CA GLN A 211 -13.27 -15.95 -2.29
C GLN A 211 -12.45 -16.55 -1.13
N TYR A 212 -11.34 -15.92 -0.74
CA TYR A 212 -10.53 -16.33 0.40
C TYR A 212 -11.17 -15.90 1.72
N SER A 213 -12.02 -16.78 2.28
CA SER A 213 -12.88 -16.47 3.43
C SER A 213 -12.23 -16.65 4.81
N LYS A 214 -11.09 -17.34 4.91
CA LYS A 214 -10.43 -17.67 6.19
C LYS A 214 -8.92 -17.45 6.14
N ALA A 215 -8.49 -16.20 6.00
CA ALA A 215 -7.08 -15.84 6.15
C ALA A 215 -6.59 -16.08 7.59
N ILE A 216 -5.46 -16.77 7.71
CA ILE A 216 -4.76 -16.97 8.99
C ILE A 216 -3.98 -15.68 9.30
N ASP A 217 -3.24 -15.14 8.32
CA ASP A 217 -2.58 -13.85 8.42
C ASP A 217 -3.46 -12.71 7.85
N GLN A 218 -4.37 -12.21 8.67
CA GLN A 218 -5.27 -11.10 8.32
C GLN A 218 -4.53 -9.79 7.97
N LYS A 219 -3.34 -9.57 8.54
CA LYS A 219 -2.57 -8.36 8.29
C LYS A 219 -1.99 -8.38 6.87
N THR A 220 -1.40 -9.51 6.48
CA THR A 220 -0.88 -9.71 5.13
C THR A 220 -2.01 -9.72 4.11
N TYR A 221 -3.13 -10.40 4.40
CA TYR A 221 -4.34 -10.36 3.58
C TYR A 221 -4.79 -8.92 3.29
N SER A 222 -4.98 -8.12 4.35
CA SER A 222 -5.47 -6.74 4.22
C SER A 222 -4.50 -5.87 3.41
N LYS A 223 -3.19 -6.06 3.58
CA LYS A 223 -2.16 -5.33 2.81
C LYS A 223 -2.21 -5.69 1.33
N ILE A 224 -2.28 -6.98 1.00
CA ILE A 224 -2.32 -7.45 -0.40
C ILE A 224 -3.63 -7.02 -1.06
N LEU A 225 -4.77 -7.12 -0.36
CA LEU A 225 -6.05 -6.66 -0.87
C LEU A 225 -6.05 -5.15 -1.16
N HIS A 226 -5.51 -4.34 -0.24
CA HIS A 226 -5.35 -2.91 -0.47
C HIS A 226 -4.44 -2.61 -1.67
N ASN A 227 -3.35 -3.38 -1.84
CA ASN A 227 -2.47 -3.26 -3.01
C ASN A 227 -3.22 -3.60 -4.30
N ALA A 228 -3.94 -4.72 -4.34
CA ALA A 228 -4.72 -5.14 -5.51
C ALA A 228 -5.77 -4.09 -5.92
N VAL A 229 -6.53 -3.57 -4.94
CA VAL A 229 -7.51 -2.51 -5.17
C VAL A 229 -6.83 -1.23 -5.67
N SER A 230 -5.68 -0.86 -5.10
CA SER A 230 -4.93 0.32 -5.54
C SER A 230 -4.34 0.16 -6.94
N THR A 231 -4.03 -1.06 -7.38
CA THR A 231 -3.59 -1.34 -8.75
C THR A 231 -4.77 -1.24 -9.73
N LEU A 232 -5.98 -1.66 -9.34
CA LEU A 232 -7.15 -1.65 -10.21
C LEU A 232 -7.75 -0.24 -10.40
N LEU A 233 -7.82 0.56 -9.33
CA LEU A 233 -8.53 1.83 -9.35
C LEU A 233 -7.78 2.91 -10.18
N PRO A 234 -8.51 3.78 -10.91
CA PRO A 234 -7.91 4.87 -11.66
C PRO A 234 -7.14 5.87 -10.78
N ARG A 235 -6.11 6.50 -11.35
CA ARG A 235 -5.22 7.43 -10.64
C ARG A 235 -5.99 8.61 -10.07
N GLU A 236 -7.04 9.05 -10.73
CA GLU A 236 -7.91 10.17 -10.35
C GLU A 236 -8.58 9.89 -9.00
N ILE A 237 -9.06 8.66 -8.80
CA ILE A 237 -9.59 8.22 -7.51
C ILE A 237 -8.47 8.18 -6.47
N LEU A 238 -7.33 7.58 -6.79
CA LEU A 238 -6.22 7.42 -5.85
C LEU A 238 -5.60 8.75 -5.41
N GLN A 239 -5.55 9.75 -6.28
CA GLN A 239 -5.00 11.08 -5.98
C GLN A 239 -5.85 11.87 -4.99
N THR A 240 -7.14 11.53 -4.86
CA THR A 240 -8.02 12.14 -3.84
C THR A 240 -7.87 11.49 -2.46
N ARG A 241 -7.02 10.46 -2.30
CA ARG A 241 -6.71 9.94 -0.97
C ARG A 241 -6.06 11.04 -0.13
N GLY A 242 -6.44 11.14 1.13
CA GLY A 242 -5.69 11.93 2.10
C GLY A 242 -4.24 11.45 2.09
N SER A 243 -3.29 12.35 1.87
CA SER A 243 -1.87 12.00 1.93
C SER A 243 -1.49 11.82 3.40
N GLU A 244 -1.59 10.61 3.96
CA GLU A 244 -1.16 10.34 5.34
C GLU A 244 0.27 10.87 5.52
N THR A 245 0.40 12.04 6.13
CA THR A 245 1.68 12.55 6.57
C THR A 245 2.02 11.72 7.79
N ASN A 246 3.11 10.93 7.68
CA ASN A 246 3.67 10.13 8.76
C ASN A 246 3.39 10.78 10.13
N ILE A 247 2.81 10.03 11.07
CA ILE A 247 2.41 10.49 12.41
C ILE A 247 3.54 11.30 13.10
N LEU A 248 4.81 10.97 12.83
CA LEU A 248 6.00 11.69 13.30
C LEU A 248 6.18 13.10 12.69
N MET A 249 5.81 13.31 11.43
CA MET A 249 5.78 14.63 10.79
C MET A 249 4.63 15.48 11.31
N ASP A 250 3.47 14.90 11.60
CA ASP A 250 2.35 15.63 12.21
C ASP A 250 2.64 16.02 13.65
N VAL A 251 3.34 15.17 14.41
CA VAL A 251 3.87 15.50 15.74
C VAL A 251 4.97 16.56 15.65
N GLY A 252 5.91 16.45 14.71
CA GLY A 252 6.95 17.46 14.48
C GLY A 252 6.41 18.82 14.03
N ARG A 253 5.31 18.83 13.27
CA ARG A 253 4.58 20.04 12.84
C ARG A 253 3.72 20.61 13.96
N GLY A 254 3.05 19.77 14.76
CA GLY A 254 2.38 20.16 15.99
C GLY A 254 3.34 20.78 17.00
N LEU A 255 4.56 20.26 17.10
CA LEU A 255 5.65 20.83 17.91
C LEU A 255 6.22 22.12 17.32
N ASN A 256 6.21 22.32 15.99
CA ASN A 256 6.62 23.58 15.37
C ASN A 256 5.53 24.67 15.45
N SER A 257 4.24 24.30 15.41
CA SER A 257 3.13 25.23 15.68
C SER A 257 3.09 25.57 17.17
N LEU A 258 3.27 24.59 18.06
CA LEU A 258 3.46 24.80 19.50
C LEU A 258 4.76 25.58 19.79
N GLY A 259 5.81 25.38 18.99
CA GLY A 259 7.08 26.10 19.06
C GLY A 259 6.95 27.57 18.69
N LYS A 260 6.08 27.91 17.73
CA LYS A 260 5.66 29.29 17.44
C LYS A 260 4.63 29.82 18.46
N SER A 261 4.04 28.94 19.27
CA SER A 261 3.08 29.23 20.34
C SER A 261 3.69 29.20 21.76
N LEU A 262 5.02 29.07 21.87
CA LEU A 262 5.83 29.14 23.11
C LEU A 262 5.72 30.46 23.91
N GLY A 263 4.72 31.30 23.65
CA GLY A 263 4.21 32.27 24.64
C GLY A 263 3.45 31.60 25.80
N GLY A 264 3.06 30.32 25.68
CA GLY A 264 2.35 29.58 26.73
C GLY A 264 3.21 29.11 27.92
N ILE A 265 4.51 28.82 27.72
CA ILE A 265 5.41 28.39 28.81
C ILE A 265 5.75 29.53 29.80
N LEU A 266 5.40 30.78 29.44
CA LEU A 266 5.47 31.96 30.31
C LEU A 266 4.08 32.50 30.74
N GLY A 267 3.02 31.69 30.63
CA GLY A 267 1.70 32.02 31.20
C GLY A 267 0.82 32.94 30.35
N GLY A 268 1.10 33.13 29.06
CA GLY A 268 0.21 33.86 28.15
C GLY A 268 -0.87 32.96 27.54
N ARG A 269 -2.16 33.28 27.75
CA ARG A 269 -3.27 32.64 27.00
C ARG A 269 -3.12 32.93 25.50
N GLU A 270 -3.29 31.91 24.65
CA GLU A 270 -3.27 32.06 23.19
C GLU A 270 -4.61 32.57 22.69
N SER A 271 -4.61 33.68 21.94
CA SER A 271 -5.84 34.28 21.42
C SER A 271 -6.26 33.73 20.07
N GLN A 272 -5.42 32.91 19.43
CA GLN A 272 -5.64 32.40 18.08
C GLN A 272 -6.42 31.08 18.10
N LEU A 273 -7.30 30.91 17.13
CA LEU A 273 -7.93 29.62 16.85
C LEU A 273 -6.90 28.71 16.18
N ALA A 274 -6.80 27.47 16.67
CA ALA A 274 -5.90 26.48 16.08
C ALA A 274 -6.38 26.10 14.67
N TYR A 275 -5.50 26.27 13.68
CA TYR A 275 -5.77 25.98 12.28
C TYR A 275 -4.48 25.61 11.55
N SER A 276 -4.49 24.51 10.80
CA SER A 276 -3.41 24.10 9.93
C SER A 276 -3.96 23.56 8.61
N LYS A 277 -3.80 24.34 7.53
CA LYS A 277 -4.21 23.94 6.18
C LYS A 277 -3.57 22.63 5.75
N GLU A 278 -2.31 22.41 6.12
CA GLU A 278 -1.57 21.18 5.79
C GLU A 278 -2.15 19.96 6.48
N VAL A 279 -2.47 20.05 7.78
CA VAL A 279 -3.05 18.92 8.55
C VAL A 279 -4.47 18.62 8.06
N ILE A 280 -5.23 19.66 7.72
CA ILE A 280 -6.57 19.46 7.13
C ILE A 280 -6.41 18.78 5.76
N ALA A 281 -5.53 19.25 4.89
CA ALA A 281 -5.35 18.66 3.55
C ALA A 281 -4.86 17.21 3.59
N SER A 282 -3.99 16.85 4.55
CA SER A 282 -3.44 15.50 4.69
C SER A 282 -4.36 14.50 5.39
N ALA A 283 -5.39 14.97 6.12
CA ALA A 283 -6.34 14.11 6.79
C ALA A 283 -7.09 13.19 5.80
N PRO A 284 -7.48 11.96 6.20
CA PRO A 284 -8.29 11.07 5.38
C PRO A 284 -9.54 11.80 4.86
N GLN A 285 -9.92 11.52 3.60
CA GLN A 285 -11.04 12.17 2.90
C GLN A 285 -12.05 11.12 2.48
N LEU A 286 -13.34 11.36 2.61
CA LEU A 286 -14.34 10.43 2.08
C LEU A 286 -14.27 10.41 0.55
N LEU A 287 -14.58 9.26 -0.04
CA LEU A 287 -14.73 9.16 -1.49
C LEU A 287 -16.17 9.52 -1.88
N ILE A 288 -16.32 10.63 -2.60
CA ILE A 288 -17.61 11.21 -2.98
C ILE A 288 -18.21 10.45 -4.16
N ASP A 289 -19.52 10.21 -4.12
CA ASP A 289 -20.27 9.49 -5.16
C ASP A 289 -20.07 10.06 -6.57
N SER A 290 -19.92 11.38 -6.73
CA SER A 290 -19.72 12.00 -8.05
C SER A 290 -18.44 11.51 -8.72
N HIS A 291 -17.33 11.46 -7.98
CA HIS A 291 -16.06 10.96 -8.51
C HIS A 291 -16.14 9.47 -8.85
N VAL A 292 -16.83 8.69 -8.02
CA VAL A 292 -17.04 7.25 -8.28
C VAL A 292 -17.84 7.05 -9.56
N LEU A 293 -18.94 7.79 -9.72
CA LEU A 293 -19.80 7.70 -10.91
C LEU A 293 -19.07 8.12 -12.18
N GLU A 294 -18.30 9.21 -12.16
CA GLU A 294 -17.46 9.64 -13.28
C GLU A 294 -16.42 8.57 -13.65
N SER A 295 -15.77 7.99 -12.65
CA SER A 295 -14.72 6.97 -12.82
C SER A 295 -15.28 5.64 -13.33
N ILE A 296 -16.39 5.17 -12.76
CA ILE A 296 -17.09 3.95 -13.19
C ILE A 296 -17.58 4.09 -14.63
N ALA A 297 -18.12 5.27 -14.99
CA ALA A 297 -18.56 5.56 -16.36
C ALA A 297 -17.43 5.54 -17.41
N GLN A 298 -16.16 5.51 -17.01
CA GLN A 298 -15.02 5.39 -17.92
C GLN A 298 -14.46 3.96 -18.01
N SER A 299 -14.96 3.03 -17.19
CA SER A 299 -14.47 1.64 -17.16
C SER A 299 -15.06 0.79 -18.29
N SER A 300 -14.30 0.61 -19.37
CA SER A 300 -14.72 -0.21 -20.51
C SER A 300 -14.91 -1.68 -20.14
N SER A 301 -14.07 -2.26 -19.26
CA SER A 301 -14.18 -3.66 -18.85
C SER A 301 -15.51 -3.92 -18.13
N MET A 302 -15.85 -3.07 -17.16
CA MET A 302 -17.10 -3.16 -16.41
C MET A 302 -18.33 -2.89 -17.29
N GLN A 303 -18.24 -1.95 -18.23
CA GLN A 303 -19.32 -1.68 -19.18
C GLN A 303 -19.59 -2.88 -20.08
N HIS A 304 -18.54 -3.48 -20.65
CA HIS A 304 -18.69 -4.66 -21.49
C HIS A 304 -19.18 -5.86 -20.69
N ALA A 305 -18.74 -6.02 -19.44
CA ALA A 305 -19.26 -7.04 -18.53
C ALA A 305 -20.77 -6.90 -18.28
N LEU A 306 -21.21 -5.68 -17.94
CA LEU A 306 -22.63 -5.40 -17.75
C LEU A 306 -23.42 -5.59 -19.05
N GLN A 307 -22.89 -5.15 -20.19
CA GLN A 307 -23.50 -5.37 -21.49
C GLN A 307 -23.65 -6.87 -21.80
N ARG A 308 -22.63 -7.70 -21.59
CA ARG A 308 -22.73 -9.16 -21.81
C ARG A 308 -23.83 -9.80 -20.99
N LYS A 309 -24.01 -9.37 -19.74
CA LYS A 309 -25.10 -9.83 -18.87
C LYS A 309 -26.46 -9.43 -19.42
N LEU A 310 -26.60 -8.19 -19.92
CA LEU A 310 -27.89 -7.67 -20.41
C LEU A 310 -28.23 -8.09 -21.86
N MET A 311 -27.24 -8.19 -22.75
CA MET A 311 -27.36 -8.52 -24.18
C MET A 311 -27.75 -9.99 -24.47
N GLN A 312 -27.95 -10.82 -23.45
CA GLN A 312 -28.65 -12.11 -23.62
C GLN A 312 -30.11 -11.92 -24.07
N THR A 313 -30.62 -10.69 -24.05
CA THR A 313 -31.94 -10.32 -24.56
C THR A 313 -31.85 -9.81 -26.01
N LYS A 314 -32.59 -10.46 -26.92
CA LYS A 314 -32.60 -10.15 -28.36
C LYS A 314 -33.31 -8.84 -28.72
N ASP A 315 -33.99 -8.19 -27.79
CA ASP A 315 -34.82 -7.03 -28.07
C ASP A 315 -34.65 -5.97 -26.97
N ARG A 316 -34.26 -4.74 -27.36
CA ARG A 316 -34.44 -3.45 -26.64
C ARG A 316 -33.32 -2.83 -25.77
N ILE A 317 -32.04 -3.14 -25.96
CA ILE A 317 -30.94 -2.29 -25.43
C ILE A 317 -30.41 -1.34 -26.52
N GLU A 318 -31.30 -0.69 -27.28
CA GLU A 318 -30.87 0.17 -28.39
C GLU A 318 -30.82 1.68 -28.06
N GLN A 319 -31.13 2.11 -26.83
CA GLN A 319 -31.27 3.57 -26.57
C GLN A 319 -30.62 4.13 -25.28
N GLN A 320 -30.03 3.33 -24.40
CA GLN A 320 -29.29 3.84 -23.23
C GLN A 320 -27.80 3.46 -23.32
N SER A 321 -26.90 4.41 -23.07
CA SER A 321 -25.45 4.15 -23.06
C SER A 321 -25.09 3.23 -21.91
N ALA A 322 -24.15 2.30 -22.11
CA ALA A 322 -23.69 1.40 -21.04
C ALA A 322 -23.13 2.14 -19.82
N GLU A 323 -22.59 3.33 -20.04
CA GLU A 323 -22.20 4.29 -19.00
C GLU A 323 -23.37 4.60 -18.05
N SER A 324 -24.55 4.91 -18.59
CA SER A 324 -25.73 5.25 -17.81
C SER A 324 -26.28 4.07 -17.01
N LEU A 325 -26.21 2.85 -17.59
CA LEU A 325 -26.65 1.62 -16.91
C LEU A 325 -25.73 1.26 -15.75
N LEU A 326 -24.42 1.41 -15.93
CA LEU A 326 -23.44 1.11 -14.89
C LEU A 326 -23.50 2.13 -13.74
N ALA A 327 -23.72 3.41 -14.05
CA ALA A 327 -23.98 4.45 -13.06
C ALA A 327 -25.26 4.19 -12.26
N ASN A 328 -26.34 3.76 -12.92
CA ASN A 328 -27.59 3.40 -12.25
C ASN A 328 -27.46 2.12 -11.42
N LEU A 329 -26.67 1.14 -11.87
CA LEU A 329 -26.34 -0.05 -11.09
C LEU A 329 -25.64 0.36 -9.79
N TRP A 330 -24.61 1.19 -9.88
CA TRP A 330 -23.90 1.71 -8.71
C TRP A 330 -24.87 2.40 -7.73
N ARG A 331 -25.71 3.32 -8.21
CA ARG A 331 -26.69 4.03 -7.36
C ARG A 331 -27.69 3.08 -6.70
N SER A 332 -28.15 2.06 -7.43
CA SER A 332 -29.06 1.05 -6.89
C SER A 332 -28.40 0.21 -5.79
N ILE A 333 -27.14 -0.18 -5.97
CA ILE A 333 -26.36 -0.88 -4.94
C ILE A 333 -26.20 0.01 -3.69
N GLN A 334 -25.90 1.30 -3.87
CA GLN A 334 -25.77 2.25 -2.76
C GLN A 334 -27.07 2.45 -1.99
N LYS A 335 -28.22 2.32 -2.65
CA LYS A 335 -29.55 2.48 -2.03
C LYS A 335 -30.05 1.19 -1.35
N ASP A 336 -29.92 0.06 -2.05
CA ASP A 336 -30.41 -1.25 -1.61
C ASP A 336 -29.57 -2.36 -2.26
N ALA A 337 -28.45 -2.67 -1.61
CA ALA A 337 -27.49 -3.65 -2.10
C ALA A 337 -28.07 -5.07 -2.15
N ASP A 338 -28.87 -5.50 -1.17
CA ASP A 338 -29.44 -6.86 -1.14
C ASP A 338 -30.33 -7.11 -2.36
N THR A 339 -31.32 -6.25 -2.56
CA THR A 339 -32.27 -6.41 -3.68
C THR A 339 -31.54 -6.29 -5.02
N CYS A 340 -30.66 -5.30 -5.17
CA CYS A 340 -29.99 -5.05 -6.44
C CYS A 340 -29.00 -6.15 -6.81
N LEU A 341 -28.18 -6.63 -5.87
CA LEU A 341 -27.22 -7.71 -6.12
C LEU A 341 -27.94 -9.04 -6.37
N THR A 342 -29.04 -9.33 -5.67
CA THR A 342 -29.84 -10.53 -5.93
C THR A 342 -30.41 -10.53 -7.35
N LEU A 343 -30.97 -9.40 -7.82
CA LEU A 343 -31.45 -9.24 -9.20
C LEU A 343 -30.32 -9.34 -10.23
N LEU A 344 -29.10 -8.92 -9.89
CA LEU A 344 -27.94 -9.00 -10.78
C LEU A 344 -27.45 -10.45 -10.94
N ILE A 345 -27.50 -11.24 -9.88
CA ILE A 345 -27.03 -12.63 -9.89
C ILE A 345 -28.06 -13.54 -10.57
N ASP A 346 -29.33 -13.43 -10.16
CA ASP A 346 -30.41 -14.31 -10.63
C ASP A 346 -30.72 -14.10 -12.12
N GLN A 347 -30.53 -15.16 -12.91
CA GLN A 347 -30.80 -15.13 -14.34
C GLN A 347 -32.31 -15.08 -14.66
N GLU A 348 -33.20 -15.44 -13.75
CA GLU A 348 -34.64 -15.40 -14.02
C GLU A 348 -35.23 -14.00 -13.85
N GLN A 349 -34.50 -13.07 -13.22
CA GLN A 349 -34.98 -11.73 -12.89
C GLN A 349 -34.43 -10.61 -13.80
N HIS A 350 -33.87 -10.96 -14.97
CA HIS A 350 -33.24 -10.00 -15.90
C HIS A 350 -34.16 -8.84 -16.35
N GLU A 351 -35.46 -9.08 -16.55
CA GLU A 351 -36.40 -8.01 -16.93
C GLU A 351 -36.56 -6.97 -15.80
N GLN A 352 -36.65 -7.44 -14.56
CA GLN A 352 -36.76 -6.58 -13.38
C GLN A 352 -35.47 -5.79 -13.16
N LEU A 353 -34.31 -6.42 -13.35
CA LEU A 353 -33.00 -5.74 -13.34
C LEU A 353 -32.95 -4.64 -14.41
N THR A 354 -33.34 -4.95 -15.64
CA THR A 354 -33.34 -3.98 -16.75
C THR A 354 -34.26 -2.79 -16.45
N HIS A 355 -35.46 -3.05 -15.91
CA HIS A 355 -36.38 -2.00 -15.49
C HIS A 355 -35.82 -1.15 -14.33
N LEU A 356 -35.14 -1.77 -13.36
CA LEU A 356 -34.46 -1.07 -12.26
C LEU A 356 -33.38 -0.12 -12.80
N LEU A 357 -32.53 -0.61 -13.72
CA LEU A 357 -31.38 0.12 -14.24
C LEU A 357 -31.76 1.24 -15.23
N THR A 358 -32.90 1.10 -15.91
CA THR A 358 -33.38 2.11 -16.86
C THR A 358 -34.13 3.26 -16.18
N ARG A 359 -34.54 3.10 -14.92
CA ARG A 359 -35.19 4.14 -14.13
C ARG A 359 -34.14 5.13 -13.61
N LEU A 360 -34.32 6.41 -13.93
CA LEU A 360 -33.49 7.49 -13.39
C LEU A 360 -33.61 7.55 -11.86
N VAL A 361 -32.50 7.24 -11.18
CA VAL A 361 -32.33 7.51 -9.75
C VAL A 361 -31.77 8.93 -9.63
N LEU A 362 -32.66 9.90 -9.47
CA LEU A 362 -32.28 11.26 -9.09
C LEU A 362 -32.03 11.28 -7.58
N VAL A 363 -30.80 11.61 -7.19
CA VAL A 363 -30.47 11.92 -5.79
C VAL A 363 -30.34 13.44 -5.72
N ASP A 364 -31.40 14.12 -5.28
CA ASP A 364 -31.33 15.53 -4.94
C ASP A 364 -30.84 15.63 -3.50
N ARG A 365 -29.59 16.08 -3.30
CA ARG A 365 -29.04 16.34 -1.96
C ARG A 365 -29.09 17.83 -1.71
N LYS A 366 -29.66 18.23 -0.58
CA LYS A 366 -29.60 19.61 -0.13
C LYS A 366 -28.16 19.96 0.19
N LYS A 367 -27.58 20.92 -0.55
CA LYS A 367 -26.20 21.34 -0.33
C LYS A 367 -26.13 22.23 0.93
N LEU A 368 -25.32 21.83 1.90
CA LEU A 368 -25.05 22.65 3.09
C LEU A 368 -24.31 23.93 2.70
N ASP A 369 -24.72 25.06 3.26
CA ASP A 369 -24.06 26.35 3.05
C ASP A 369 -23.01 26.59 4.14
N LEU A 370 -21.74 26.51 3.73
CA LEU A 370 -20.59 26.75 4.61
C LEU A 370 -20.25 28.24 4.75
N GLY A 371 -20.78 29.16 3.94
CA GLY A 371 -20.55 30.60 4.06
C GLY A 371 -19.08 30.98 4.31
N GLY A 372 -18.80 31.73 5.38
CA GLY A 372 -17.44 32.15 5.75
C GLY A 372 -16.47 31.01 6.07
N ILE A 373 -16.97 29.85 6.51
CA ILE A 373 -16.15 28.65 6.78
C ILE A 373 -15.54 28.13 5.48
N HIS A 374 -16.26 28.20 4.36
CA HIS A 374 -15.73 27.82 3.05
C HIS A 374 -14.46 28.63 2.72
N THR A 375 -14.49 29.94 2.98
CA THR A 375 -13.33 30.82 2.79
C THR A 375 -12.15 30.38 3.68
N ILE A 376 -12.40 29.98 4.93
CA ILE A 376 -11.36 29.49 5.85
C ILE A 376 -10.75 28.18 5.34
N LEU A 377 -11.57 27.24 4.87
CA LEU A 377 -11.08 25.95 4.38
C LEU A 377 -10.22 26.12 3.10
N GLU A 378 -10.62 27.00 2.19
CA GLU A 378 -9.90 27.22 0.93
C GLU A 378 -8.67 28.13 1.08
N HIS A 379 -8.85 29.29 1.71
CA HIS A 379 -7.87 30.38 1.72
C HIS A 379 -7.13 30.54 3.05
N GLY A 380 -7.58 29.85 4.10
CA GLY A 380 -6.96 29.84 5.42
C GLY A 380 -7.58 30.83 6.40
N LEU A 381 -7.41 30.53 7.69
CA LEU A 381 -8.00 31.31 8.79
C LEU A 381 -7.55 32.78 8.80
N LEU A 382 -6.27 33.06 8.56
CA LEU A 382 -5.75 34.45 8.56
C LEU A 382 -6.31 35.28 7.41
N HIS A 383 -6.61 34.65 6.27
CA HIS A 383 -7.27 35.33 5.15
C HIS A 383 -8.67 35.80 5.55
N TYR A 384 -9.41 34.94 6.25
CA TYR A 384 -10.74 35.27 6.77
C TYR A 384 -10.73 36.33 7.89
N LEU A 385 -9.77 36.25 8.81
CA LEU A 385 -9.66 37.13 9.98
C LEU A 385 -8.97 38.47 9.72
N GLY A 386 -8.26 38.62 8.59
CA GLY A 386 -7.38 39.74 8.28
C GLY A 386 -6.01 39.62 8.93
N ASP A 387 -4.93 39.70 8.13
CA ASP A 387 -3.53 39.56 8.57
C ASP A 387 -3.02 40.84 9.26
N ILE A 388 -3.49 41.08 10.49
CA ILE A 388 -3.22 42.31 11.24
C ILE A 388 -2.79 41.97 12.68
N ARG A 389 -1.82 42.73 13.20
CA ARG A 389 -1.32 42.61 14.59
C ARG A 389 -2.32 43.20 15.59
N LEU A 390 -2.62 42.43 16.63
CA LEU A 390 -3.50 42.85 17.73
C LEU A 390 -2.73 43.61 18.81
N ASP A 391 -3.40 44.54 19.45
CA ASP A 391 -2.91 45.20 20.66
C ASP A 391 -2.93 44.23 21.84
N LYS A 392 -1.76 43.96 22.41
CA LYS A 392 -1.60 43.05 23.55
C LYS A 392 -2.13 43.64 24.86
N GLN A 393 -2.36 44.94 24.95
CA GLN A 393 -2.81 45.63 26.17
C GLN A 393 -4.28 46.07 26.11
N HIS A 394 -5.02 45.65 25.07
CA HIS A 394 -6.42 46.04 24.90
C HIS A 394 -7.29 45.62 26.09
N ALA A 395 -8.15 46.52 26.58
CA ALA A 395 -8.98 46.31 27.77
C ALA A 395 -9.92 45.10 27.63
N GLU A 396 -10.42 44.85 26.43
CA GLU A 396 -11.37 43.75 26.12
C GLU A 396 -10.69 42.43 25.70
N ARG A 397 -9.39 42.25 25.98
CA ARG A 397 -8.65 41.06 25.56
C ARG A 397 -9.18 39.76 26.20
N ASN A 398 -9.73 39.84 27.41
CA ASN A 398 -10.35 38.68 28.07
C ASN A 398 -11.60 38.19 27.33
N SER A 399 -12.43 39.10 26.83
CA SER A 399 -13.62 38.75 26.05
C SER A 399 -13.28 38.06 24.73
N LEU A 400 -12.11 38.37 24.14
CA LEU A 400 -11.61 37.67 22.95
C LEU A 400 -11.21 36.21 23.27
N TYR A 401 -10.62 35.95 24.45
CA TYR A 401 -10.32 34.58 24.89
C TYR A 401 -11.61 33.79 25.18
N GLU A 402 -12.56 34.40 25.86
CA GLU A 402 -13.86 33.76 26.15
C GLU A 402 -14.58 33.40 24.84
N GLN A 403 -14.62 34.31 23.87
CA GLN A 403 -15.22 34.02 22.57
C GLN A 403 -14.45 32.95 21.78
N ARG A 404 -13.12 32.91 21.87
CA ARG A 404 -12.31 31.81 21.31
C ARG A 404 -12.71 30.48 21.94
N ASP A 405 -12.81 30.42 23.27
CA ASP A 405 -13.14 29.19 23.99
C ASP A 405 -14.56 28.70 23.65
N VAL A 406 -15.52 29.61 23.42
CA VAL A 406 -16.85 29.28 22.87
C VAL A 406 -16.73 28.59 21.51
N ILE A 407 -15.96 29.16 20.57
CA ILE A 407 -15.75 28.56 19.24
C ILE A 407 -15.09 27.19 19.37
N VAL A 408 -14.06 27.05 20.22
CA VAL A 408 -13.37 25.77 20.42
C VAL A 408 -14.34 24.71 20.96
N ALA A 409 -15.20 25.07 21.91
CA ALA A 409 -16.21 24.17 22.46
C ALA A 409 -17.23 23.73 21.40
N GLU A 410 -17.77 24.67 20.61
CA GLU A 410 -18.74 24.36 19.55
C GLU A 410 -18.15 23.53 18.42
N MET A 411 -16.93 23.87 17.98
CA MET A 411 -16.19 23.11 16.97
C MET A 411 -15.91 21.69 17.43
N THR A 412 -15.48 21.52 18.69
CA THR A 412 -15.24 20.20 19.28
C THR A 412 -16.55 19.40 19.39
N ALA A 413 -17.64 20.04 19.82
CA ALA A 413 -18.95 19.41 19.92
C ALA A 413 -19.49 18.97 18.55
N LEU A 414 -19.27 19.78 17.49
CA LEU A 414 -19.58 19.42 16.12
C LEU A 414 -18.81 18.16 15.68
N ALA A 415 -17.50 18.12 15.93
CA ALA A 415 -16.66 16.98 15.55
C ALA A 415 -17.11 15.68 16.22
N VAL A 416 -17.41 15.74 17.53
CA VAL A 416 -17.93 14.58 18.29
C VAL A 416 -19.29 14.14 17.75
N TRP A 417 -20.20 15.08 17.51
CA TRP A 417 -21.52 14.78 16.95
C TRP A 417 -21.42 14.14 15.56
N PHE A 418 -20.59 14.69 14.67
CA PHE A 418 -20.39 14.12 13.33
C PHE A 418 -19.82 12.71 13.41
N GLN A 419 -18.77 12.51 14.22
CA GLN A 419 -18.13 11.21 14.37
C GLN A 419 -19.14 10.16 14.87
N GLN A 420 -19.86 10.47 15.95
CA GLN A 420 -20.73 9.51 16.63
C GLN A 420 -22.07 9.31 15.91
N GLY A 421 -22.66 10.38 15.40
CA GLY A 421 -24.02 10.40 14.85
C GLY A 421 -24.12 10.24 13.34
N ILE A 422 -23.05 10.53 12.58
CA ILE A 422 -23.07 10.48 11.12
C ILE A 422 -22.04 9.49 10.59
N LEU A 423 -20.76 9.71 10.88
CA LEU A 423 -19.67 8.94 10.28
C LEU A 423 -19.70 7.47 10.70
N ASN A 424 -19.96 7.16 11.97
CA ASN A 424 -20.06 5.78 12.44
C ASN A 424 -21.21 5.02 11.78
N SER A 425 -22.37 5.66 11.63
CA SER A 425 -23.52 5.06 10.94
C SER A 425 -23.23 4.84 9.46
N TYR A 426 -22.60 5.82 8.81
CA TYR A 426 -22.14 5.70 7.43
C TYR A 426 -21.14 4.55 7.28
N LEU A 427 -20.13 4.46 8.15
CA LEU A 427 -19.13 3.39 8.14
C LEU A 427 -19.77 2.00 8.32
N GLN A 428 -20.77 1.88 9.20
CA GLN A 428 -21.52 0.63 9.37
C GLN A 428 -22.26 0.24 8.09
N GLN A 429 -22.94 1.19 7.44
CA GLN A 429 -23.59 0.97 6.15
C GLN A 429 -22.58 0.54 5.07
N GLN A 430 -21.46 1.24 4.93
CA GLN A 430 -20.44 0.94 3.92
C GLN A 430 -19.76 -0.42 4.17
N SER A 431 -19.59 -0.80 5.43
CA SER A 431 -19.06 -2.11 5.82
C SER A 431 -20.04 -3.23 5.52
N HIS A 432 -21.34 -2.99 5.73
CA HIS A 432 -22.40 -3.93 5.34
C HIS A 432 -22.43 -4.14 3.82
N GLN A 433 -22.43 -3.05 3.05
CA GLN A 433 -22.40 -3.08 1.58
C GLN A 433 -21.17 -3.80 1.04
N LEU A 434 -19.98 -3.52 1.59
CA LEU A 434 -18.76 -4.22 1.21
C LEU A 434 -18.88 -5.72 1.44
N GLN A 435 -19.45 -6.13 2.58
CA GLN A 435 -19.66 -7.53 2.89
C GLN A 435 -20.66 -8.18 1.94
N GLN A 436 -21.76 -7.51 1.60
CA GLN A 436 -22.75 -8.00 0.62
C GLN A 436 -22.14 -8.17 -0.76
N ILE A 437 -21.37 -7.20 -1.25
CA ILE A 437 -20.67 -7.33 -2.53
C ILE A 437 -19.69 -8.52 -2.48
N LYS A 438 -18.94 -8.68 -1.39
CA LYS A 438 -18.02 -9.81 -1.25
C LYS A 438 -18.75 -11.17 -1.25
N THR A 439 -19.84 -11.31 -0.50
CA THR A 439 -20.54 -12.60 -0.32
C THR A 439 -21.48 -12.96 -1.45
N LEU A 440 -22.19 -11.99 -2.01
CA LEU A 440 -23.14 -12.20 -3.10
C LEU A 440 -22.44 -12.11 -4.45
N LEU A 441 -21.75 -11.00 -4.71
CA LEU A 441 -21.20 -10.74 -6.04
C LEU A 441 -19.93 -11.57 -6.28
N CYS A 442 -18.88 -11.41 -5.47
CA CYS A 442 -17.61 -12.07 -5.75
C CYS A 442 -17.63 -13.60 -5.58
N SER A 443 -18.65 -14.16 -4.91
CA SER A 443 -18.77 -15.60 -4.67
C SER A 443 -19.77 -16.30 -5.60
N GLN A 444 -20.75 -15.58 -6.16
CA GLN A 444 -21.86 -16.20 -6.92
C GLN A 444 -22.03 -15.63 -8.34
N PHE A 445 -21.28 -14.58 -8.70
CA PHE A 445 -21.36 -13.94 -10.01
C PHE A 445 -20.13 -14.24 -10.86
N ASP A 446 -20.37 -14.72 -12.07
CA ASP A 446 -19.31 -15.26 -12.94
C ASP A 446 -18.45 -14.18 -13.62
N ASP A 447 -18.95 -12.95 -13.80
CA ASP A 447 -18.19 -11.90 -14.48
C ASP A 447 -17.25 -11.17 -13.49
N MET A 448 -15.97 -11.56 -13.54
CA MET A 448 -14.93 -11.08 -12.62
C MET A 448 -14.56 -9.61 -12.80
N ALA A 449 -14.70 -9.07 -14.01
CA ALA A 449 -14.39 -7.66 -14.27
C ALA A 449 -15.40 -6.75 -13.55
N LEU A 450 -16.71 -7.06 -13.67
CA LEU A 450 -17.74 -6.30 -12.97
C LEU A 450 -17.68 -6.51 -11.45
N SER A 451 -17.52 -7.75 -10.99
CA SER A 451 -17.51 -8.04 -9.55
C SER A 451 -16.30 -7.42 -8.83
N SER A 452 -15.10 -7.58 -9.40
CA SER A 452 -13.87 -7.02 -8.82
C SER A 452 -13.82 -5.51 -8.91
N GLY A 453 -14.31 -4.93 -10.02
CA GLY A 453 -14.43 -3.48 -10.17
C GLY A 453 -15.36 -2.86 -9.13
N LEU A 454 -16.60 -3.37 -9.00
CA LEU A 454 -17.56 -2.88 -8.00
C LEU A 454 -17.04 -3.08 -6.57
N PHE A 455 -16.41 -4.23 -6.30
CA PHE A 455 -15.76 -4.49 -5.01
C PHE A 455 -14.65 -3.47 -4.72
N ALA A 456 -13.79 -3.16 -5.68
CA ALA A 456 -12.68 -2.23 -5.49
C ALA A 456 -13.16 -0.82 -5.11
N TYR A 457 -14.20 -0.30 -5.78
CA TYR A 457 -14.79 0.99 -5.42
C TYR A 457 -15.42 0.96 -4.02
N GLN A 458 -16.21 -0.07 -3.70
CA GLN A 458 -16.84 -0.19 -2.38
C GLN A 458 -15.81 -0.35 -1.26
N PHE A 459 -14.73 -1.11 -1.51
CA PHE A 459 -13.62 -1.28 -0.59
C PHE A 459 -12.95 0.06 -0.31
N GLU A 460 -12.68 0.85 -1.34
CA GLU A 460 -12.07 2.17 -1.20
C GLU A 460 -12.94 3.13 -0.38
N ILE A 461 -14.26 3.16 -0.63
CA ILE A 461 -15.20 3.98 0.14
C ILE A 461 -15.19 3.59 1.62
N GLN A 462 -15.33 2.29 1.91
CA GLN A 462 -15.35 1.77 3.27
C GLN A 462 -14.02 2.05 3.98
N LYS A 463 -12.89 1.83 3.29
CA LYS A 463 -11.55 2.04 3.85
C LYS A 463 -11.33 3.50 4.21
N ARG A 464 -11.69 4.44 3.33
CA ARG A 464 -11.57 5.87 3.63
C ARG A 464 -12.47 6.33 4.77
N ALA A 465 -13.68 5.78 4.88
CA ALA A 465 -14.57 6.05 6.01
C ALA A 465 -13.97 5.53 7.32
N GLN A 466 -13.37 4.34 7.31
CA GLN A 466 -12.67 3.77 8.46
C GLN A 466 -11.47 4.63 8.86
N ASP A 467 -10.62 5.00 7.90
CA ASP A 467 -9.42 5.79 8.15
C ASP A 467 -9.77 7.17 8.73
N LEU A 468 -10.82 7.82 8.21
CA LEU A 468 -11.33 9.08 8.78
C LEU A 468 -11.88 8.89 10.19
N SER A 469 -12.63 7.81 10.44
CA SER A 469 -13.19 7.51 11.76
C SER A 469 -12.10 7.29 12.79
N ASP A 470 -11.09 6.48 12.47
CA ASP A 470 -9.94 6.19 13.33
C ASP A 470 -9.14 7.47 13.62
N TRP A 471 -8.91 8.29 12.58
CA TRP A 471 -8.19 9.55 12.71
C TRP A 471 -8.93 10.58 13.59
N LEU A 472 -10.25 10.73 13.41
CA LEU A 472 -11.08 11.59 14.25
C LEU A 472 -11.12 11.09 15.69
N GLN A 473 -11.29 9.77 15.89
CA GLN A 473 -11.30 9.17 17.22
C GLN A 473 -10.01 9.46 17.97
N GLN A 474 -8.86 9.24 17.34
CA GLN A 474 -7.56 9.49 17.94
C GLN A 474 -7.41 10.95 18.37
N LYS A 475 -7.80 11.91 17.52
CA LYS A 475 -7.67 13.35 17.82
C LYS A 475 -8.66 13.85 18.85
N LEU A 476 -9.89 13.32 18.87
CA LEU A 476 -10.92 13.76 19.81
C LEU A 476 -10.71 13.18 21.21
N GLU A 477 -10.29 11.91 21.32
CA GLU A 477 -10.11 11.25 22.61
C GLU A 477 -8.75 11.51 23.25
N LYS A 478 -7.66 11.52 22.46
CA LYS A 478 -6.28 11.59 22.96
C LYS A 478 -5.58 12.90 22.64
N GLY A 479 -6.18 13.73 21.78
CA GLY A 479 -5.60 14.98 21.33
C GLY A 479 -5.82 16.15 22.29
N ASN A 480 -4.96 17.16 22.17
CA ASN A 480 -5.13 18.44 22.85
C ASN A 480 -6.13 19.35 22.09
N ASP A 481 -6.34 20.57 22.56
CA ASP A 481 -7.25 21.53 21.91
C ASP A 481 -6.86 21.82 20.44
N PHE A 482 -5.57 21.81 20.11
CA PHE A 482 -5.12 21.97 18.73
C PHE A 482 -5.60 20.81 17.85
N ASP A 483 -5.42 19.57 18.32
CA ASP A 483 -5.86 18.37 17.61
C ASP A 483 -7.38 18.31 17.45
N LYS A 484 -8.12 18.63 18.50
CA LYS A 484 -9.59 18.69 18.47
C LYS A 484 -10.10 19.73 17.49
N MET A 485 -9.45 20.89 17.43
CA MET A 485 -9.76 21.91 16.43
C MET A 485 -9.44 21.45 15.01
N GLN A 486 -8.32 20.73 14.78
CA GLN A 486 -8.05 20.17 13.45
C GLN A 486 -9.10 19.13 13.05
N ALA A 487 -9.54 18.29 14.00
CA ALA A 487 -10.62 17.34 13.79
C ALA A 487 -11.92 18.05 13.38
N ALA A 488 -12.27 19.15 14.04
CA ALA A 488 -13.46 19.94 13.72
C ALA A 488 -13.40 20.61 12.34
N TRP A 489 -12.24 21.14 11.93
CA TRP A 489 -12.08 21.68 10.58
C TRP A 489 -12.23 20.60 9.50
N VAL A 490 -11.71 19.39 9.75
CA VAL A 490 -11.90 18.23 8.87
C VAL A 490 -13.36 17.81 8.85
N THR A 491 -14.05 17.78 9.99
CA THR A 491 -15.50 17.53 10.06
C THR A 491 -16.27 18.52 9.19
N LEU A 492 -16.00 19.82 9.25
CA LEU A 492 -16.68 20.81 8.40
C LEU A 492 -16.43 20.59 6.90
N ARG A 493 -15.23 20.14 6.53
CA ARG A 493 -14.89 19.77 5.15
C ARG A 493 -15.74 18.59 4.68
N GLU A 494 -15.91 17.56 5.50
CA GLU A 494 -16.60 16.31 5.12
C GLU A 494 -18.12 16.39 5.26
N LEU A 495 -18.63 17.20 6.19
CA LEU A 495 -20.06 17.29 6.53
C LEU A 495 -20.91 17.68 5.32
N VAL A 496 -20.36 18.46 4.37
CA VAL A 496 -21.05 18.87 3.14
C VAL A 496 -21.48 17.71 2.24
N HIS A 497 -20.95 16.51 2.46
CA HIS A 497 -21.30 15.31 1.71
C HIS A 497 -22.53 14.59 2.28
N PHE A 498 -22.99 15.00 3.47
CA PHE A 498 -24.13 14.44 4.17
C PHE A 498 -25.31 15.42 4.16
N ASP A 499 -26.50 14.90 3.89
CA ASP A 499 -27.74 15.66 3.96
C ASP A 499 -28.37 15.41 5.34
N HIS A 500 -28.11 16.31 6.30
CA HIS A 500 -28.62 16.21 7.66
C HIS A 500 -29.10 17.58 8.12
N ASP A 501 -30.37 17.70 8.50
CA ASP A 501 -31.00 18.97 8.84
C ASP A 501 -30.28 19.69 10.00
N ASP A 502 -29.91 18.96 11.05
CA ASP A 502 -29.14 19.48 12.18
C ASP A 502 -27.74 20.03 11.79
N GLY A 503 -27.21 19.62 10.63
CA GLY A 503 -25.91 20.07 10.14
C GLY A 503 -25.89 21.56 9.85
N GLN A 504 -26.94 22.08 9.20
CA GLN A 504 -27.01 23.51 8.84
C GLN A 504 -27.15 24.40 10.09
N GLU A 505 -27.92 23.96 11.09
CA GLU A 505 -28.06 24.71 12.35
C GLU A 505 -26.71 24.87 13.06
N LYS A 506 -25.94 23.77 13.18
CA LYS A 506 -24.62 23.79 13.80
C LYS A 506 -23.61 24.64 13.01
N ILE A 507 -23.65 24.57 11.67
CA ILE A 507 -22.83 25.42 10.81
C ILE A 507 -23.15 26.90 11.04
N ASN A 508 -24.44 27.27 11.05
CA ASN A 508 -24.89 28.64 11.26
C ASN A 508 -24.44 29.18 12.62
N GLN A 509 -24.55 28.36 13.68
CA GLN A 509 -24.09 28.72 15.02
C GLN A 509 -22.58 29.01 15.06
N ILE A 510 -21.77 28.14 14.46
CA ILE A 510 -20.32 28.33 14.37
C ILE A 510 -19.97 29.58 13.55
N GLN A 511 -20.67 29.82 12.43
CA GLN A 511 -20.48 31.02 11.61
C GLN A 511 -20.76 32.30 12.40
N GLN A 512 -21.87 32.35 13.15
CA GLN A 512 -22.21 33.51 13.98
C GLN A 512 -21.12 33.79 15.01
N ASN A 513 -20.59 32.74 15.66
CA ASN A 513 -19.52 32.90 16.63
C ASN A 513 -18.17 33.27 16.01
N LEU A 514 -17.86 32.77 14.80
CA LEU A 514 -16.68 33.16 14.03
C LEU A 514 -16.75 34.64 13.61
N GLU A 515 -17.90 35.12 13.14
CA GLU A 515 -18.09 36.54 12.79
C GLU A 515 -18.01 37.46 14.01
N LYS A 516 -18.58 37.03 15.14
CA LYS A 516 -18.43 37.75 16.42
C LYS A 516 -16.96 37.83 16.84
N TYR A 517 -16.23 36.72 16.78
CA TYR A 517 -14.81 36.68 17.07
C TYR A 517 -13.99 37.55 16.11
N LYS A 518 -14.29 37.51 14.81
CA LYS A 518 -13.66 38.36 13.80
C LYS A 518 -13.89 39.84 14.10
N THR A 519 -15.12 40.24 14.41
CA THR A 519 -15.47 41.62 14.76
C THR A 519 -14.72 42.10 16.00
N MET A 520 -14.74 41.30 17.07
CA MET A 520 -13.97 41.58 18.29
C MET A 520 -12.48 41.72 18.00
N ARG A 521 -11.93 40.84 17.15
CA ARG A 521 -10.53 40.88 16.75
C ARG A 521 -10.18 42.16 15.97
N LEU A 522 -11.03 42.60 15.04
CA LEU A 522 -10.83 43.81 14.25
C LEU A 522 -10.85 45.08 15.11
N ASN A 523 -11.67 45.11 16.17
CA ASN A 523 -11.70 46.23 17.12
C ASN A 523 -10.44 46.35 18.00
N GLN A 524 -9.61 45.31 18.04
CA GLN A 524 -8.37 45.26 18.83
C GLN A 524 -7.10 45.45 17.98
N ILE A 525 -7.25 45.97 16.76
CA ILE A 525 -6.12 46.26 15.87
C ILE A 525 -5.25 47.38 16.46
N LEU A 526 -3.94 47.14 16.49
CA LEU A 526 -2.98 48.18 16.84
C LEU A 526 -2.89 49.21 15.69
N LEU A 527 -3.64 50.32 15.77
CA LEU A 527 -3.41 51.48 14.92
C LEU A 527 -2.04 52.07 15.29
N ARG A 528 -1.05 51.96 14.38
CA ARG A 528 0.18 52.75 14.55
C ARG A 528 -0.23 54.23 14.51
N PRO A 529 0.12 55.07 15.50
CA PRO A 529 -0.06 56.50 15.33
C PRO A 529 0.78 56.94 14.13
N ASP A 530 0.16 57.70 13.24
CA ASP A 530 0.79 58.28 12.07
C ASP A 530 2.06 59.01 12.49
N ARG A 531 3.16 58.71 11.82
CA ARG A 531 4.49 59.28 12.09
C ARG A 531 4.61 60.76 11.66
N ASN A 532 3.50 61.47 11.47
CA ASN A 532 3.45 62.79 10.86
C ASN A 532 3.15 63.95 11.81
N GLU A 533 2.85 63.73 13.10
CA GLU A 533 2.60 64.86 14.03
C GLU A 533 3.82 65.31 14.87
N ILE A 534 4.96 64.61 14.81
CA ILE A 534 6.16 65.01 15.59
C ILE A 534 7.03 66.04 14.82
N SER A 535 6.71 66.36 13.56
CA SER A 535 7.50 67.29 12.74
C SER A 535 7.06 68.76 12.81
N GLN A 536 5.99 69.10 13.55
CA GLN A 536 5.51 70.50 13.65
C GLN A 536 5.71 71.16 15.02
N GLN A 537 6.22 70.46 16.05
CA GLN A 537 6.49 71.07 17.37
C GLN A 537 7.98 71.33 17.66
N LYS A 538 8.86 71.26 16.65
CA LYS A 538 10.28 71.66 16.80
C LYS A 538 10.69 72.88 15.97
N GLN A 539 9.74 73.69 15.50
CA GLN A 539 10.03 74.97 14.83
C GLN A 539 9.59 76.23 15.58
N ASP A 540 8.93 76.11 16.74
CA ASP A 540 8.45 77.26 17.53
C ASP A 540 9.16 77.43 18.89
N GLU A 541 10.46 77.13 18.96
CA GLU A 541 11.33 77.67 20.02
C GLU A 541 12.62 78.19 19.40
N LYS A 542 12.65 79.50 19.14
CA LYS A 542 13.84 80.30 18.85
C LYS A 542 13.85 81.51 19.76
#